data_AF-A0A969BM37-F1
#
_entry.id   AF-A0A969BM37-F1
#
_cell.length_a   1.000
_cell.length_b   1.000
_cell.length_c   1.000
_cell.angle_alpha   90.00
_cell.angle_beta   90.00
_cell.angle_gamma   90.00
#
_symmetry.space_group_name_H-M   'P 1'
#
loop_
_entity.id
_entity.type
_entity.pdbx_description
1 polymer ?
#
loop_
_entity_poly.entity_id
_entity_poly.type
_entity_poly.pdbx_seq_one_letter_code
_entity_poly.pdbx_strand_id
1 'polypeptide(L)'
;MNSSPFFLKDPNRLKLDVEIDTSLNYTIYEKIGDINYRPTSEMTFEEFKQYQQRQQLKDYWKTRTRAADGESAVSGRGFIPKIFVSPMLDRIFGGSYVELIPRGFVTLDFGGSWQKINNPAIPIRQQRNGGFEFDQQINMNVVGKIGEKLAVTANFDNNNSFDFQNNMKVEYTGFKEDILKKLEIGNVSLPLNNTLIQGAQNLFGVKAQMQFGKLMVTSIASTQRGKASSIDIQGGSSGQGRPFEIIASSYDENRHFFLGQFFRENYRSWIQNLPQITSGINITRVEVYILNRNNDTQTLRNVVGFMDMGEGTRVYNAAITGLMPGPNTTEANDLKQVLTFDRASRNPDNIASILSTNLPLEAHWKMARTTKKLP
;
A
#
# COMPACT_ATOMS: atom_id res chain seq x y z
N MET A 1 36.89 -34.94 -13.64
CA MET A 1 38.37 -35.03 -13.41
C MET A 1 39.11 -34.43 -14.58
N ASN A 2 39.82 -33.31 -14.39
CA ASN A 2 41.08 -32.97 -15.06
C ASN A 2 41.64 -31.66 -14.50
N SER A 3 42.31 -31.73 -13.34
CA SER A 3 43.35 -30.74 -13.06
C SER A 3 44.44 -30.99 -14.08
N SER A 4 44.79 -29.97 -14.88
CA SER A 4 45.92 -30.04 -15.80
C SER A 4 47.13 -30.70 -15.11
N PRO A 5 47.82 -31.65 -15.76
CA PRO A 5 48.97 -32.37 -15.17
C PRO A 5 50.15 -31.43 -14.84
N PHE A 6 50.08 -30.16 -15.26
CA PHE A 6 51.04 -29.12 -14.92
C PHE A 6 50.74 -28.38 -13.62
N PHE A 7 49.56 -28.57 -13.00
CA PHE A 7 49.23 -28.00 -11.70
C PHE A 7 49.20 -29.10 -10.64
N LEU A 8 50.37 -29.30 -9.99
CA LEU A 8 50.48 -30.14 -8.81
C LEU A 8 49.55 -29.60 -7.72
N LYS A 9 48.79 -30.50 -7.08
CA LYS A 9 48.01 -30.13 -5.89
C LYS A 9 48.98 -29.87 -4.75
N ASP A 10 48.75 -28.82 -3.99
CA ASP A 10 49.49 -28.58 -2.75
C ASP A 10 49.38 -29.83 -1.85
N PRO A 11 50.47 -30.28 -1.22
CA PRO A 11 50.46 -31.51 -0.44
C PRO A 11 49.53 -31.35 0.77
N ASN A 12 48.69 -32.37 1.03
CA ASN A 12 47.71 -32.42 2.14
C ASN A 12 48.30 -32.22 3.55
N ARG A 13 49.63 -32.10 3.69
CA ARG A 13 50.35 -31.95 4.96
C ARG A 13 50.95 -30.55 5.18
N LEU A 14 50.75 -29.60 4.26
CA LEU A 14 51.16 -28.21 4.44
C LEU A 14 50.18 -27.50 5.39
N LYS A 15 50.65 -27.04 6.54
CA LYS A 15 49.89 -26.21 7.48
C LYS A 15 50.45 -24.79 7.46
N LEU A 16 49.55 -23.81 7.34
CA LEU A 16 49.89 -22.40 7.36
C LEU A 16 49.53 -21.84 8.75
N ASP A 17 50.53 -21.32 9.43
CA ASP A 17 50.45 -20.78 10.79
C ASP A 17 50.87 -19.31 10.74
N VAL A 18 50.12 -18.43 11.41
CA VAL A 18 50.29 -16.97 11.27
C VAL A 18 50.42 -16.35 12.66
N GLU A 19 51.53 -15.66 12.89
CA GLU A 19 51.81 -14.94 14.13
C GLU A 19 51.86 -13.43 13.85
N ILE A 20 51.46 -12.61 14.83
CA ILE A 20 51.35 -11.16 14.70
C ILE A 20 52.21 -10.51 15.77
N ASP A 21 53.16 -9.66 15.36
CA ASP A 21 53.97 -8.87 16.28
C ASP A 21 53.28 -7.53 16.66
N THR A 22 53.71 -6.96 17.78
CA THR A 22 53.39 -5.61 18.30
C THR A 22 53.53 -4.49 17.26
N SER A 23 54.38 -4.65 16.25
CA SER A 23 54.55 -3.71 15.12
C SER A 23 53.54 -3.92 13.97
N LEU A 24 52.55 -4.81 14.12
CA LEU A 24 51.52 -5.16 13.12
C LEU A 24 52.05 -5.86 11.85
N ASN A 25 53.21 -6.50 11.95
CA ASN A 25 53.74 -7.38 10.90
C ASN A 25 53.25 -8.81 11.12
N TYR A 26 52.86 -9.47 10.03
CA TYR A 26 52.39 -10.85 10.00
C TYR A 26 53.53 -11.77 9.60
N THR A 27 53.91 -12.69 10.47
CA THR A 27 54.91 -13.73 10.20
C THR A 27 54.21 -15.02 9.83
N ILE A 28 54.42 -15.47 8.60
CA ILE A 28 53.77 -16.66 8.03
C ILE A 28 54.74 -17.84 8.09
N TYR A 29 54.34 -18.90 8.76
CA TYR A 29 55.03 -20.18 8.81
C TYR A 29 54.29 -21.20 7.95
N GLU A 30 54.98 -21.78 6.99
CA GLU A 30 54.48 -22.94 6.25
C GLU A 30 55.18 -24.18 6.78
N LYS A 31 54.44 -25.03 7.48
CA LYS A 31 54.95 -26.20 8.19
C LYS A 31 54.52 -27.48 7.48
N ILE A 32 55.42 -28.47 7.42
CA ILE A 32 55.09 -29.87 7.11
C ILE A 32 55.45 -30.68 8.36
N GLY A 33 54.43 -31.10 9.10
CA GLY A 33 54.63 -31.62 10.46
C GLY A 33 55.12 -30.50 11.38
N ASP A 34 56.27 -30.70 12.03
CA ASP A 34 56.89 -29.73 12.95
C ASP A 34 58.01 -28.90 12.31
N ILE A 35 58.28 -29.12 11.01
CA ILE A 35 59.39 -28.48 10.29
C ILE A 35 58.86 -27.37 9.39
N ASN A 36 59.49 -26.20 9.44
CA ASN A 36 59.24 -25.12 8.48
C ASN A 36 59.70 -25.57 7.09
N TYR A 37 58.76 -25.69 6.17
CA TYR A 37 58.99 -26.09 4.78
C TYR A 37 59.83 -25.08 4.01
N ARG A 38 59.73 -23.79 4.37
CA ARG A 38 60.50 -22.68 3.80
C ARG A 38 60.78 -21.61 4.86
N PRO A 39 61.72 -20.68 4.61
CA PRO A 39 61.94 -19.52 5.48
C PRO A 39 60.64 -18.76 5.74
N THR A 40 60.51 -18.21 6.95
CA THR A 40 59.36 -17.39 7.34
C THR A 40 59.21 -16.19 6.41
N SER A 41 57.98 -15.89 6.04
CA SER A 41 57.67 -14.70 5.24
C SER A 41 57.01 -13.67 6.14
N GLU A 42 57.54 -12.45 6.13
CA GLU A 42 56.94 -11.32 6.84
C GLU A 42 56.15 -10.47 5.85
N MET A 43 54.94 -10.07 6.24
CA MET A 43 54.08 -9.20 5.45
C MET A 43 53.52 -8.09 6.33
N THR A 44 53.44 -6.88 5.78
CA THR A 44 52.63 -5.82 6.39
C THR A 44 51.14 -6.19 6.32
N PHE A 45 50.29 -5.53 7.11
CA PHE A 45 48.84 -5.71 7.04
C PHE A 45 48.29 -5.55 5.61
N GLU A 46 48.75 -4.54 4.86
CA GLU A 46 48.23 -4.27 3.51
C GLU A 46 48.64 -5.38 2.53
N GLU A 47 49.86 -5.89 2.64
CA GLU A 47 50.33 -7.02 1.83
C GLU A 47 49.58 -8.31 2.17
N PHE A 48 49.36 -8.59 3.45
CA PHE A 48 48.61 -9.76 3.90
C PHE A 48 47.15 -9.72 3.44
N LYS A 49 46.50 -8.54 3.56
CA LYS A 49 45.15 -8.29 3.07
C LYS A 49 45.06 -8.52 1.55
N GLN A 50 45.99 -7.97 0.77
CA GLN A 50 46.02 -8.20 -0.67
C GLN A 50 46.27 -9.68 -1.01
N TYR A 51 47.14 -10.37 -0.26
CA TYR A 51 47.38 -11.80 -0.42
C TYR A 51 46.10 -12.62 -0.19
N GLN A 52 45.39 -12.37 0.90
CA GLN A 52 44.11 -13.02 1.22
C GLN A 52 43.05 -12.74 0.16
N GLN A 53 42.91 -11.50 -0.30
CA GLN A 53 41.97 -11.14 -1.38
C GLN A 53 42.25 -11.92 -2.66
N ARG A 54 43.53 -12.05 -3.04
CA ARG A 54 43.93 -12.85 -4.21
C ARG A 54 43.57 -14.33 -4.04
N GLN A 55 43.79 -14.90 -2.86
CA GLN A 55 43.44 -16.30 -2.59
C GLN A 55 41.92 -16.53 -2.60
N GLN A 56 41.14 -15.65 -1.97
CA GLN A 56 39.68 -15.72 -1.98
C GLN A 56 39.12 -15.61 -3.41
N LEU A 57 39.67 -14.70 -4.22
CA LEU A 57 39.27 -14.56 -5.63
C LEU A 57 39.59 -15.83 -6.41
N LYS A 58 40.78 -16.41 -6.21
CA LYS A 58 41.21 -17.66 -6.85
C LYS A 58 40.29 -18.83 -6.46
N ASP A 59 39.95 -18.96 -5.18
CA ASP A 59 39.07 -20.02 -4.68
C ASP A 59 37.62 -19.84 -5.15
N TYR A 60 37.13 -18.60 -5.21
CA TYR A 60 35.84 -18.25 -5.79
C TYR A 60 35.75 -18.73 -7.25
N TRP A 61 36.72 -18.36 -8.09
CA TRP A 61 36.74 -18.77 -9.49
C TRP A 61 36.87 -20.29 -9.64
N LYS A 62 37.76 -20.93 -8.88
CA LYS A 62 37.93 -22.39 -8.88
C LYS A 62 36.64 -23.13 -8.49
N THR A 63 35.90 -22.62 -7.53
CA THR A 63 34.61 -23.19 -7.10
C THR A 63 33.54 -22.97 -8.17
N ARG A 64 33.51 -21.79 -8.80
CA ARG A 64 32.59 -21.48 -9.91
C ARG A 64 32.83 -22.37 -11.13
N THR A 65 34.09 -22.63 -11.51
CA THR A 65 34.42 -23.55 -12.61
C THR A 65 33.99 -24.98 -12.27
N ARG A 66 34.23 -25.44 -11.04
CA ARG A 66 33.77 -26.77 -10.57
C ARG A 66 32.24 -26.91 -10.56
N ALA A 67 31.52 -25.84 -10.25
CA ALA A 67 30.06 -25.81 -10.30
C ALA A 67 29.52 -25.85 -11.75
N ALA A 68 30.25 -25.25 -12.70
CA ALA A 68 29.90 -25.30 -14.13
C ALA A 68 30.20 -26.67 -14.78
N ASP A 69 31.23 -27.38 -14.31
CA ASP A 69 31.67 -28.70 -14.82
C ASP A 69 30.83 -29.90 -14.30
N GLY A 70 29.71 -29.66 -13.60
CA GLY A 70 28.74 -30.70 -13.24
C GLY A 70 29.14 -31.66 -12.10
N GLU A 71 30.33 -31.50 -11.49
CA GLU A 71 30.79 -32.32 -10.35
C GLU A 71 30.42 -31.70 -8.98
N SER A 72 29.13 -31.48 -8.68
CA SER A 72 28.74 -31.05 -7.33
C SER A 72 27.55 -31.82 -6.75
N ALA A 73 27.87 -32.79 -5.89
CA ALA A 73 26.97 -33.43 -4.93
C ALA A 73 26.86 -32.65 -3.60
N VAL A 74 27.15 -31.34 -3.59
CA VAL A 74 27.04 -30.50 -2.37
C VAL A 74 26.42 -29.14 -2.70
N SER A 75 25.16 -29.18 -3.16
CA SER A 75 24.26 -28.03 -3.12
C SER A 75 23.98 -27.68 -1.65
N GLY A 76 24.64 -26.65 -1.08
CA GLY A 76 24.11 -26.06 0.16
C GLY A 76 25.06 -25.40 1.16
N ARG A 77 26.39 -25.38 0.98
CA ARG A 77 27.24 -24.55 1.88
C ARG A 77 27.48 -23.18 1.26
N GLY A 78 26.75 -22.18 1.77
CA GLY A 78 26.92 -20.78 1.42
C GLY A 78 28.37 -20.33 1.63
N PHE A 79 29.01 -19.89 0.55
CA PHE A 79 30.34 -19.28 0.56
C PHE A 79 30.21 -17.81 0.92
N ILE A 80 30.19 -17.50 2.22
CA ILE A 80 30.44 -16.14 2.71
C ILE A 80 31.81 -16.19 3.41
N PRO A 81 32.90 -15.68 2.77
CA PRO A 81 34.21 -15.67 3.40
C PRO A 81 34.22 -14.70 4.58
N LYS A 82 34.82 -15.10 5.70
CA LYS A 82 35.07 -14.22 6.84
C LYS A 82 36.10 -13.16 6.40
N ILE A 83 35.73 -11.89 6.45
CA ILE A 83 36.62 -10.78 6.10
C ILE A 83 37.36 -10.38 7.36
N PHE A 84 38.69 -10.42 7.33
CA PHE A 84 39.52 -10.00 8.46
C PHE A 84 39.73 -8.49 8.46
N VAL A 85 39.56 -7.85 9.62
CA VAL A 85 39.69 -6.39 9.79
C VAL A 85 41.04 -6.00 10.40
N SER A 86 41.42 -4.72 10.24
CA SER A 86 42.67 -4.17 10.77
C SER A 86 42.81 -4.36 12.29
N PRO A 87 44.03 -4.51 12.84
CA PRO A 87 44.28 -4.59 14.29
C PRO A 87 43.72 -3.40 15.10
N MET A 88 43.60 -2.22 14.48
CA MET A 88 42.94 -1.05 15.11
C MET A 88 41.44 -1.28 15.36
N LEU A 89 40.78 -2.07 14.51
CA LEU A 89 39.37 -2.42 14.64
C LEU A 89 39.17 -3.50 15.70
N ASP A 90 40.11 -4.44 15.83
CA ASP A 90 40.08 -5.48 16.86
C ASP A 90 40.05 -4.88 18.28
N ARG A 91 40.87 -3.85 18.53
CA ARG A 91 40.89 -3.11 19.81
C ARG A 91 39.57 -2.43 20.17
N ILE A 92 38.77 -2.03 19.17
CA ILE A 92 37.51 -1.28 19.36
C ILE A 92 36.31 -2.24 19.37
N PHE A 93 36.33 -3.31 18.58
CA PHE A 93 35.18 -4.18 18.30
C PHE A 93 35.29 -5.61 18.86
N GLY A 94 36.43 -6.00 19.43
CA GLY A 94 36.61 -7.27 20.14
C GLY A 94 36.51 -8.48 19.21
N GLY A 95 37.39 -8.58 18.21
CA GLY A 95 37.40 -9.66 17.23
C GLY A 95 37.81 -9.18 15.85
N SER A 96 38.52 -10.05 15.12
CA SER A 96 39.14 -9.71 13.84
C SER A 96 38.31 -10.08 12.61
N TYR A 97 37.06 -10.53 12.74
CA TYR A 97 36.24 -11.00 11.61
C TYR A 97 34.92 -10.27 11.45
N VAL A 98 34.51 -10.08 10.19
CA VAL A 98 33.19 -9.64 9.77
C VAL A 98 32.46 -10.84 9.16
N GLU A 99 31.28 -11.15 9.71
CA GLU A 99 30.33 -12.10 9.16
C GLU A 99 29.12 -11.32 8.65
N LEU A 100 28.74 -11.50 7.38
CA LEU A 100 27.59 -10.82 6.77
C LEU A 100 26.76 -11.82 5.99
N ILE A 101 25.54 -12.08 6.44
CA ILE A 101 24.64 -13.07 5.87
C ILE A 101 23.45 -12.36 5.22
N PRO A 102 23.50 -12.05 3.92
CA PRO A 102 22.35 -11.60 3.16
C PRO A 102 21.44 -12.78 2.80
N ARG A 103 20.13 -12.58 2.88
CA ARG A 103 19.06 -13.52 2.52
C ARG A 103 18.00 -12.77 1.74
N GLY A 104 17.32 -13.45 0.82
CA GLY A 104 16.26 -12.87 -0.01
C GLY A 104 16.64 -12.82 -1.48
N PHE A 105 15.97 -11.96 -2.23
CA PHE A 105 16.13 -11.85 -3.68
C PHE A 105 16.04 -10.40 -4.14
N VAL A 106 16.62 -10.16 -5.32
CA VAL A 106 16.50 -8.91 -6.06
C VAL A 106 16.13 -9.27 -7.49
N THR A 107 14.96 -8.84 -7.92
CA THR A 107 14.50 -8.94 -9.32
C THR A 107 14.58 -7.56 -9.94
N LEU A 108 15.10 -7.50 -11.17
CA LEU A 108 15.19 -6.28 -11.96
C LEU A 108 14.57 -6.57 -13.32
N ASP A 109 13.43 -5.94 -13.57
CA ASP A 109 12.68 -6.07 -14.81
C ASP A 109 12.92 -4.83 -15.67
N PHE A 110 13.40 -5.09 -16.89
CA PHE A 110 13.69 -4.06 -17.87
C PHE A 110 12.82 -4.31 -19.09
N GLY A 111 12.01 -3.31 -19.44
CA GLY A 111 11.06 -3.37 -20.54
C GLY A 111 11.09 -2.11 -21.38
N GLY A 112 10.48 -2.18 -22.56
CA GLY A 112 10.19 -1.01 -23.38
C GLY A 112 8.78 -1.15 -23.91
N SER A 113 7.93 -0.17 -23.62
CA SER A 113 6.54 -0.17 -24.07
C SER A 113 6.31 1.00 -25.01
N TRP A 114 5.77 0.73 -26.20
CA TRP A 114 5.36 1.74 -27.17
C TRP A 114 3.92 1.49 -27.58
N GLN A 115 3.10 2.53 -27.43
CA GLN A 115 1.71 2.54 -27.85
C GLN A 115 1.51 3.53 -28.99
N LYS A 116 0.62 3.16 -29.91
CA LYS A 116 0.14 4.05 -30.97
C LYS A 116 -1.37 4.18 -30.87
N ILE A 117 -1.84 5.40 -30.61
CA ILE A 117 -3.26 5.73 -30.53
C ILE A 117 -3.68 6.37 -31.86
N ASN A 118 -4.53 5.67 -32.62
CA ASN A 118 -5.06 6.16 -33.90
C ASN A 118 -6.28 7.08 -33.68
N ASN A 119 -6.12 8.12 -32.85
CA ASN A 119 -7.16 9.12 -32.63
C ASN A 119 -6.76 10.42 -33.36
N PRO A 120 -7.50 10.84 -34.41
CA PRO A 120 -7.20 12.05 -35.16
C PRO A 120 -7.36 13.34 -34.34
N ALA A 121 -8.08 13.30 -33.21
CA ALA A 121 -8.17 14.43 -32.28
C ALA A 121 -6.88 14.67 -31.49
N ILE A 122 -5.94 13.70 -31.47
CA ILE A 122 -4.64 13.82 -30.81
C ILE A 122 -3.60 14.24 -31.86
N PRO A 123 -2.73 15.25 -31.58
CA PRO A 123 -1.64 15.62 -32.48
C PRO A 123 -0.76 14.43 -32.86
N ILE A 124 -0.33 14.31 -34.12
CA ILE A 124 0.43 13.15 -34.63
C ILE A 124 1.68 12.82 -33.79
N ARG A 125 2.36 13.84 -33.25
CA ARG A 125 3.53 13.65 -32.36
C ARG A 125 3.18 12.97 -31.04
N GLN A 126 1.95 13.12 -30.55
CA GLN A 126 1.45 12.53 -29.29
C GLN A 126 0.69 11.22 -29.53
N GLN A 127 0.39 10.87 -30.79
CA GLN A 127 -0.25 9.59 -31.14
C GLN A 127 0.70 8.40 -30.93
N ARG A 128 2.02 8.60 -30.94
CA ARG A 128 3.00 7.57 -30.60
C ARG A 128 3.70 7.97 -29.31
N ASN A 129 3.44 7.22 -28.24
CA ASN A 129 4.12 7.39 -26.97
C ASN A 129 4.78 6.07 -26.58
N GLY A 130 5.95 6.13 -25.98
CA GLY A 130 6.60 4.97 -25.40
C GLY A 130 7.78 5.36 -24.55
N GLY A 131 8.21 4.44 -23.71
CA GLY A 131 9.23 4.68 -22.72
C GLY A 131 9.94 3.40 -22.32
N PHE A 132 11.09 3.59 -21.69
CA PHE A 132 11.75 2.53 -20.96
C PHE A 132 10.99 2.28 -19.66
N GLU A 133 10.70 1.02 -19.40
CA GLU A 133 10.07 0.54 -18.19
C GLU A 133 11.15 -0.15 -17.34
N PHE A 134 11.29 0.31 -16.11
CA PHE A 134 12.20 -0.27 -15.14
C PHE A 134 11.41 -0.55 -13.87
N ASP A 135 11.29 -1.83 -13.54
CA ASP A 135 10.69 -2.27 -12.28
C ASP A 135 11.75 -3.02 -11.48
N GLN A 136 11.82 -2.71 -10.20
CA GLN A 136 12.76 -3.31 -9.27
C GLN A 136 11.93 -3.94 -8.16
N GLN A 137 12.23 -5.19 -7.82
CA GLN A 137 11.68 -5.85 -6.65
C GLN A 137 12.82 -6.32 -5.77
N ILE A 138 12.97 -5.69 -4.60
CA ILE A 138 13.98 -6.08 -3.61
C ILE A 138 13.24 -6.64 -2.40
N ASN A 139 13.58 -7.85 -1.99
CA ASN A 139 13.24 -8.39 -0.68
C ASN A 139 14.52 -8.95 -0.06
N MET A 140 15.05 -8.28 0.96
CA MET A 140 16.35 -8.61 1.53
C MET A 140 16.34 -8.53 3.06
N ASN A 141 16.88 -9.57 3.70
CA ASN A 141 17.23 -9.62 5.12
C ASN A 141 18.75 -9.80 5.23
N VAL A 142 19.42 -8.87 5.87
CA VAL A 142 20.87 -8.90 6.09
C VAL A 142 21.13 -8.92 7.59
N VAL A 143 21.86 -9.93 8.05
CA VAL A 143 22.36 -10.01 9.42
C VAL A 143 23.88 -10.05 9.37
N GLY A 144 24.53 -9.10 10.03
CA GLY A 144 25.97 -9.03 10.11
C GLY A 144 26.48 -8.89 11.54
N LYS A 145 27.65 -9.44 11.82
CA LYS A 145 28.40 -9.27 13.07
C LYS A 145 29.83 -8.86 12.75
N ILE A 146 30.32 -7.86 13.47
CA ILE A 146 31.71 -7.39 13.39
C ILE A 146 32.32 -7.56 14.78
N GLY A 147 33.22 -8.54 14.90
CA GLY A 147 33.75 -8.97 16.20
C GLY A 147 32.64 -9.41 17.15
N GLU A 148 32.79 -9.06 18.43
CA GLU A 148 31.81 -9.36 19.48
C GLU A 148 30.90 -8.17 19.81
N LYS A 149 31.34 -6.94 19.50
CA LYS A 149 30.64 -5.73 19.96
C LYS A 149 29.62 -5.19 18.99
N LEU A 150 29.72 -5.44 17.68
CA LEU A 150 28.83 -4.78 16.70
C LEU A 150 27.98 -5.79 15.93
N ALA A 151 26.67 -5.57 15.91
CA ALA A 151 25.69 -6.32 15.15
C ALA A 151 24.89 -5.38 14.23
N VAL A 152 24.64 -5.82 13.00
CA VAL A 152 23.85 -5.11 12.00
C VAL A 152 22.70 -6.00 11.57
N THR A 153 21.48 -5.47 11.60
CA THR A 153 20.30 -6.14 11.06
C THR A 153 19.59 -5.18 10.12
N ALA A 154 19.43 -5.55 8.86
CA ALA A 154 18.71 -4.76 7.86
C ALA A 154 17.68 -5.62 7.13
N ASN A 155 16.41 -5.25 7.22
CA ASN A 155 15.29 -5.80 6.49
C ASN A 155 14.76 -4.73 5.55
N PHE A 156 14.75 -5.03 4.27
CA PHE A 156 14.30 -4.11 3.24
C PHE A 156 13.43 -4.83 2.23
N ASP A 157 12.20 -4.34 2.08
CA ASP A 157 11.28 -4.73 1.01
C ASP A 157 10.67 -3.45 0.44
N ASN A 158 10.80 -3.27 -0.89
CA ASN A 158 10.26 -2.10 -1.58
C ASN A 158 8.77 -2.23 -1.95
N ASN A 159 8.16 -3.40 -1.76
CA ASN A 159 6.73 -3.63 -1.89
C ASN A 159 5.97 -3.48 -0.55
N ASN A 160 6.65 -3.15 0.54
CA ASN A 160 6.00 -2.89 1.83
C ASN A 160 5.08 -1.67 1.76
N SER A 161 3.86 -1.80 2.29
CA SER A 161 2.88 -0.69 2.31
C SER A 161 3.27 0.44 3.28
N PHE A 162 4.17 0.18 4.22
CA PHE A 162 4.61 1.15 5.21
C PHE A 162 6.11 1.11 5.46
N ASP A 163 6.75 2.28 5.49
CA ASP A 163 8.21 2.42 5.70
C ASP A 163 8.71 1.88 7.05
N PHE A 164 7.85 1.79 8.08
CA PHE A 164 8.24 1.22 9.37
C PHE A 164 8.48 -0.30 9.32
N GLN A 165 8.01 -0.99 8.28
CA GLN A 165 8.25 -2.41 8.07
C GLN A 165 9.71 -2.66 7.62
N ASN A 166 10.32 -1.66 6.98
CA ASN A 166 11.73 -1.65 6.65
C ASN A 166 12.54 -1.32 7.91
N ASN A 167 13.26 -2.32 8.41
CA ASN A 167 13.98 -2.24 9.67
C ASN A 167 15.48 -2.19 9.41
N MET A 168 16.15 -1.14 9.85
CA MET A 168 17.61 -1.06 9.87
C MET A 168 18.04 -0.82 11.30
N LYS A 169 18.87 -1.69 11.86
CA LYS A 169 19.38 -1.56 13.22
C LYS A 169 20.85 -1.90 13.27
N VAL A 170 21.66 -0.97 13.78
CA VAL A 170 23.06 -1.19 14.14
C VAL A 170 23.16 -1.13 15.64
N GLU A 171 23.69 -2.18 16.25
CA GLU A 171 23.81 -2.34 17.69
C GLU A 171 25.28 -2.50 18.06
N TYR A 172 25.78 -1.59 18.88
CA TYR A 172 27.02 -1.77 19.61
C TYR A 172 26.71 -2.19 21.05
N THR A 173 27.35 -3.26 21.51
CA THR A 173 27.28 -3.77 22.89
C THR A 173 28.65 -3.65 23.53
N GLY A 174 28.75 -2.81 24.55
CA GLY A 174 29.97 -2.68 25.35
C GLY A 174 30.17 -3.88 26.28
N PHE A 175 31.41 -4.08 26.73
CA PHE A 175 31.70 -5.11 27.73
C PHE A 175 31.16 -4.70 29.12
N LYS A 176 31.28 -5.62 30.09
CA LYS A 176 30.75 -5.43 31.44
C LYS A 176 31.42 -4.25 32.17
N GLU A 177 32.64 -3.92 31.79
CA GLU A 177 33.48 -2.85 32.33
C GLU A 177 33.23 -1.50 31.65
N ASP A 178 32.62 -1.49 30.44
CA ASP A 178 32.41 -0.27 29.66
C ASP A 178 31.27 0.58 30.27
N ILE A 179 31.45 1.92 30.33
CA ILE A 179 30.37 2.84 30.76
C ILE A 179 29.22 2.81 29.76
N LEU A 180 29.53 2.80 28.46
CA LEU A 180 28.55 2.65 27.38
C LEU A 180 28.16 1.17 27.25
N LYS A 181 26.95 0.83 27.68
CA LYS A 181 26.42 -0.54 27.62
C LYS A 181 25.86 -0.87 26.25
N LYS A 182 25.10 0.04 25.67
CA LYS A 182 24.47 -0.19 24.37
C LYS A 182 24.37 1.10 23.56
N LEU A 183 24.66 1.02 22.28
CA LEU A 183 24.36 2.09 21.32
C LEU A 183 23.61 1.47 20.15
N GLU A 184 22.36 1.88 19.96
CA GLU A 184 21.49 1.42 18.87
C GLU A 184 21.28 2.59 17.89
N ILE A 185 21.40 2.33 16.60
CA ILE A 185 21.18 3.31 15.52
C ILE A 185 20.18 2.71 14.51
N GLY A 186 19.20 3.51 14.09
CA GLY A 186 18.12 3.11 13.18
C GLY A 186 16.83 2.82 13.94
N ASN A 187 16.20 1.68 13.70
CA ASN A 187 14.95 1.27 14.35
C ASN A 187 15.22 0.93 15.83
N VAL A 188 14.74 1.80 16.72
CA VAL A 188 14.89 1.72 18.17
C VAL A 188 13.53 1.72 18.86
N SER A 189 13.50 1.25 20.10
CA SER A 189 12.31 1.27 20.95
C SER A 189 12.68 1.64 22.38
N LEU A 190 11.76 2.33 23.05
CA LEU A 190 11.91 2.69 24.47
C LEU A 190 10.62 2.30 25.22
N PRO A 191 10.40 1.00 25.50
CA PRO A 191 9.29 0.61 26.35
C PRO A 191 9.51 1.17 27.77
N LEU A 192 8.50 1.85 28.31
CA LEU A 192 8.50 2.38 29.67
C LEU A 192 7.46 1.62 30.50
N ASN A 193 7.83 1.23 31.71
CA ASN A 193 6.96 0.50 32.64
C ASN A 193 6.10 1.47 33.49
N ASN A 194 5.51 2.49 32.86
CA ASN A 194 4.65 3.47 33.54
C ASN A 194 3.38 3.68 32.71
N THR A 195 2.24 3.80 33.38
CA THR A 195 0.93 4.05 32.76
C THR A 195 0.73 5.50 32.33
N LEU A 196 1.43 6.45 32.97
CA LEU A 196 1.31 7.89 32.67
C LEU A 196 2.05 8.30 31.39
N ILE A 197 3.24 7.72 31.16
CA ILE A 197 4.08 8.00 30.00
C ILE A 197 4.28 6.69 29.26
N GLN A 198 3.48 6.49 28.21
CA GLN A 198 3.64 5.34 27.33
C GLN A 198 4.88 5.56 26.46
N GLY A 199 5.84 4.64 26.57
CA GLY A 199 7.05 4.65 25.75
C GLY A 199 6.72 4.49 24.26
N ALA A 200 7.35 5.30 23.41
CA ALA A 200 7.12 5.21 21.98
C ALA A 200 7.77 3.95 21.37
N GLN A 201 7.01 3.29 20.50
CA GLN A 201 7.42 2.11 19.74
C GLN A 201 7.65 2.50 18.28
N ASN A 202 8.56 1.81 17.58
CA ASN A 202 8.90 2.06 16.18
C ASN A 202 9.47 3.45 15.91
N LEU A 203 10.56 3.77 16.62
CA LEU A 203 11.29 5.02 16.46
C LEU A 203 12.47 4.82 15.50
N PHE A 204 12.81 5.83 14.70
CA PHE A 204 14.03 5.82 13.91
C PHE A 204 15.01 6.88 14.42
N GLY A 205 16.16 6.47 14.95
CA GLY A 205 17.12 7.39 15.53
C GLY A 205 18.27 6.71 16.24
N VAL A 206 18.80 7.39 17.25
CA VAL A 206 19.94 6.92 18.05
C VAL A 206 19.49 6.73 19.49
N LYS A 207 19.84 5.59 20.08
CA LYS A 207 19.60 5.27 21.49
C LYS A 207 20.90 4.82 22.15
N ALA A 208 21.27 5.49 23.23
CA ALA A 208 22.46 5.19 24.02
C ALA A 208 22.06 4.79 25.44
N GLN A 209 22.63 3.70 25.95
CA GLN A 209 22.48 3.22 27.31
C GLN A 209 23.83 3.27 28.01
N MET A 210 23.91 4.05 29.08
CA MET A 210 25.11 4.23 29.88
C MET A 210 24.84 3.81 31.32
N GLN A 211 25.83 3.18 31.96
CA GLN A 211 25.73 2.74 33.35
C GLN A 211 26.87 3.33 34.20
N PHE A 212 26.51 4.13 35.20
CA PHE A 212 27.41 4.73 36.18
C PHE A 212 27.18 4.07 37.53
N GLY A 213 27.91 2.97 37.79
CA GLY A 213 27.70 2.15 38.98
C GLY A 213 26.28 1.53 38.99
N LYS A 214 25.41 2.02 39.89
CA LYS A 214 24.00 1.59 39.99
C LYS A 214 23.02 2.46 39.18
N LEU A 215 23.46 3.59 38.64
CA LEU A 215 22.63 4.49 37.84
C LEU A 215 22.67 4.06 36.37
N MET A 216 21.51 3.77 35.78
CA MET A 216 21.37 3.50 34.35
C MET A 216 20.67 4.68 33.66
N VAL A 217 21.36 5.31 32.70
CA VAL A 217 20.86 6.42 31.91
C VAL A 217 20.62 5.94 30.49
N THR A 218 19.38 6.04 30.01
CA THR A 218 19.02 5.75 28.61
C THR A 218 18.63 7.06 27.94
N SER A 219 19.38 7.44 26.91
CA SER A 219 19.12 8.62 26.09
C SER A 219 18.64 8.19 24.71
N ILE A 220 17.60 8.84 24.18
CA ILE A 220 17.07 8.57 22.85
C ILE A 220 16.84 9.88 22.09
N ALA A 221 17.28 9.92 20.83
CA ALA A 221 17.02 11.00 19.90
C ALA A 221 16.50 10.37 18.60
N SER A 222 15.22 10.55 18.30
CA SER A 222 14.57 9.79 17.23
C SER A 222 13.37 10.50 16.64
N THR A 223 13.06 10.17 15.39
CA THR A 223 11.79 10.52 14.75
C THR A 223 10.77 9.40 14.98
N GLN A 224 9.56 9.77 15.40
CA GLN A 224 8.46 8.83 15.57
C GLN A 224 7.78 8.62 14.21
N ARG A 225 7.79 7.38 13.72
CA ARG A 225 7.22 7.01 12.42
C ARG A 225 5.78 6.47 12.50
N GLY A 226 5.20 6.39 13.71
CA GLY A 226 3.85 5.84 13.94
C GLY A 226 2.94 6.81 14.69
N LYS A 227 1.63 6.77 14.39
CA LYS A 227 0.59 7.51 15.11
C LYS A 227 -0.14 6.56 16.06
N ALA A 228 -0.28 6.95 17.32
CA ALA A 228 -1.14 6.25 18.27
C ALA A 228 -2.59 6.66 18.02
N SER A 229 -3.48 5.69 17.85
CA SER A 229 -4.93 5.91 17.83
C SER A 229 -5.59 5.08 18.93
N SER A 230 -6.26 5.75 19.86
CA SER A 230 -7.15 5.09 20.82
C SER A 230 -8.55 4.99 20.20
N ILE A 231 -9.21 3.86 20.40
CA ILE A 231 -10.63 3.71 20.12
C ILE A 231 -11.27 3.33 21.45
N ASP A 232 -12.14 4.19 21.96
CA ASP A 232 -12.92 3.88 23.15
C ASP A 232 -14.12 3.02 22.73
N ILE A 233 -14.06 1.72 23.01
CA ILE A 233 -15.15 0.79 22.75
C ILE A 233 -16.00 0.71 24.02
N GLN A 234 -17.16 1.36 23.99
CA GLN A 234 -18.14 1.21 25.07
C GLN A 234 -18.74 -0.21 24.97
N GLY A 235 -18.67 -0.97 26.07
CA GLY A 235 -19.15 -2.36 26.11
C GLY A 235 -20.63 -2.48 25.77
N GLY A 236 -20.97 -3.31 24.78
CA GLY A 236 -22.34 -3.61 24.37
C GLY A 236 -22.41 -4.16 22.96
N SER A 237 -23.41 -5.01 22.67
CA SER A 237 -23.63 -5.64 21.35
C SER A 237 -23.89 -4.64 20.20
N SER A 238 -24.02 -3.35 20.50
CA SER A 238 -24.23 -2.24 19.56
C SER A 238 -23.06 -1.25 19.54
N GLY A 239 -21.98 -1.52 20.27
CA GLY A 239 -20.89 -0.59 20.63
C GLY A 239 -19.83 -0.32 19.55
N GLN A 240 -20.11 -0.62 18.28
CA GLN A 240 -19.24 -0.27 17.16
C GLN A 240 -19.71 0.99 16.42
N GLY A 241 -20.62 1.77 17.01
CA GLY A 241 -21.02 3.06 16.47
C GLY A 241 -19.92 4.08 16.70
N ARG A 242 -19.21 4.48 15.64
CA ARG A 242 -18.45 5.74 15.70
C ARG A 242 -19.47 6.85 16.01
N PRO A 243 -19.16 7.78 16.95
CA PRO A 243 -20.04 8.92 17.14
C PRO A 243 -20.20 9.62 15.80
N PHE A 244 -21.46 9.81 15.40
CA PHE A 244 -21.80 10.57 14.20
C PHE A 244 -22.58 11.82 14.63
N GLU A 245 -22.35 12.90 13.91
CA GLU A 245 -23.07 14.15 14.08
C GLU A 245 -23.83 14.42 12.78
N ILE A 246 -25.13 14.63 12.88
CA ILE A 246 -25.96 15.04 11.75
C ILE A 246 -26.46 16.44 12.04
N ILE A 247 -26.10 17.36 11.16
CA ILE A 247 -26.59 18.74 11.21
C ILE A 247 -27.97 18.75 10.57
N ALA A 248 -28.95 19.42 11.19
CA ALA A 248 -30.33 19.46 10.68
C ALA A 248 -30.45 20.04 9.25
N SER A 249 -29.52 20.90 8.84
CA SER A 249 -29.44 21.43 7.46
C SER A 249 -28.80 20.44 6.47
N SER A 250 -28.12 19.40 6.94
CA SER A 250 -27.50 18.36 6.11
C SER A 250 -28.51 17.26 5.75
N TYR A 251 -29.65 17.65 5.19
CA TYR A 251 -30.63 16.70 4.67
C TYR A 251 -30.18 16.13 3.32
N ASP A 252 -30.68 14.95 2.96
CA ASP A 252 -30.34 14.30 1.69
C ASP A 252 -31.10 14.95 0.53
N GLU A 253 -30.42 15.83 -0.20
CA GLU A 253 -31.03 16.61 -1.28
C GLU A 253 -31.30 15.75 -2.53
N ASN A 254 -32.48 15.89 -3.13
CA ASN A 254 -32.83 15.28 -4.43
C ASN A 254 -32.70 13.75 -4.49
N ARG A 255 -32.80 13.05 -3.35
CA ARG A 255 -32.76 11.59 -3.30
C ARG A 255 -34.11 10.95 -2.98
N HIS A 256 -34.91 11.61 -2.14
CA HIS A 256 -36.20 11.11 -1.69
C HIS A 256 -37.32 11.99 -2.24
N PHE A 257 -38.25 11.37 -2.96
CA PHE A 257 -39.37 12.06 -3.60
C PHE A 257 -40.69 11.43 -3.19
N PHE A 258 -41.70 12.27 -2.94
CA PHE A 258 -43.08 11.81 -2.86
C PHE A 258 -43.60 11.49 -4.26
N LEU A 259 -44.50 10.50 -4.37
CA LEU A 259 -45.11 10.12 -5.65
C LEU A 259 -46.10 11.16 -6.20
N GLY A 260 -46.61 12.04 -5.34
CA GLY A 260 -47.57 13.09 -5.66
C GLY A 260 -47.88 13.95 -4.44
N GLN A 261 -48.61 15.06 -4.62
CA GLN A 261 -48.97 15.96 -3.53
C GLN A 261 -49.91 15.30 -2.53
N PHE A 262 -50.81 14.41 -2.97
CA PHE A 262 -51.68 13.65 -2.07
C PHE A 262 -50.87 12.89 -1.00
N PHE A 263 -49.81 12.20 -1.41
CA PHE A 263 -48.96 11.45 -0.47
C PHE A 263 -48.21 12.40 0.48
N ARG A 264 -47.73 13.54 -0.03
CA ARG A 264 -47.02 14.53 0.78
C ARG A 264 -47.90 15.16 1.85
N GLU A 265 -49.12 15.54 1.51
CA GLU A 265 -50.06 16.20 2.42
C GLU A 265 -50.57 15.25 3.51
N ASN A 266 -50.73 13.97 3.19
CA ASN A 266 -51.18 12.96 4.14
C ASN A 266 -50.06 12.30 4.94
N TYR A 267 -48.79 12.34 4.47
CA TYR A 267 -47.66 11.65 5.07
C TYR A 267 -47.55 11.88 6.58
N ARG A 268 -47.58 13.16 7.02
CA ARG A 268 -47.44 13.53 8.43
C ARG A 268 -48.56 12.97 9.29
N SER A 269 -49.79 12.90 8.76
CA SER A 269 -50.96 12.35 9.47
C SER A 269 -50.87 10.83 9.59
N TRP A 270 -50.43 10.15 8.52
CA TRP A 270 -50.32 8.69 8.50
C TRP A 270 -49.26 8.11 9.41
N ILE A 271 -48.24 8.89 9.76
CA ILE A 271 -47.11 8.46 10.62
C ILE A 271 -47.18 9.01 12.04
N GLN A 272 -48.28 9.63 12.48
CA GLN A 272 -48.35 10.24 13.81
C GLN A 272 -48.18 9.22 14.94
N ASN A 273 -48.67 7.99 14.74
CA ASN A 273 -48.73 6.94 15.75
C ASN A 273 -47.80 5.75 15.42
N LEU A 274 -46.52 6.02 15.12
CA LEU A 274 -45.53 4.95 14.90
C LEU A 274 -45.48 3.98 16.10
N PRO A 275 -45.39 2.66 15.87
CA PRO A 275 -45.09 1.99 14.58
C PRO A 275 -46.31 1.73 13.68
N GLN A 276 -47.54 2.08 14.09
CA GLN A 276 -48.73 1.85 13.28
C GLN A 276 -48.90 2.95 12.21
N ILE A 277 -48.89 2.57 10.94
CA ILE A 277 -49.15 3.46 9.81
C ILE A 277 -50.65 3.45 9.50
N THR A 278 -51.30 4.61 9.47
CA THR A 278 -52.76 4.74 9.26
C THR A 278 -53.17 5.00 7.80
N SER A 279 -52.24 4.85 6.86
CA SER A 279 -52.51 4.97 5.41
C SER A 279 -53.45 3.87 4.93
N GLY A 280 -54.50 4.23 4.20
CA GLY A 280 -55.41 3.30 3.52
C GLY A 280 -54.98 2.91 2.11
N ILE A 281 -53.78 3.32 1.66
CA ILE A 281 -53.30 3.11 0.28
C ILE A 281 -52.22 2.02 0.25
N ASN A 282 -52.37 1.10 -0.71
CA ASN A 282 -51.36 0.11 -1.06
C ASN A 282 -50.80 0.38 -2.46
N ILE A 283 -49.49 0.55 -2.59
CA ILE A 283 -48.81 0.77 -3.87
C ILE A 283 -48.31 -0.58 -4.39
N THR A 284 -48.91 -1.06 -5.49
CA THR A 284 -48.60 -2.38 -6.05
C THR A 284 -47.48 -2.35 -7.10
N ARG A 285 -47.26 -1.21 -7.76
CA ARG A 285 -46.23 -1.04 -8.79
C ARG A 285 -45.74 0.40 -8.85
N VAL A 286 -44.43 0.58 -8.93
CA VAL A 286 -43.78 1.86 -9.22
C VAL A 286 -42.82 1.64 -10.38
N GLU A 287 -42.85 2.55 -11.36
CA GLU A 287 -41.85 2.60 -12.42
C GLU A 287 -41.21 3.98 -12.42
N VAL A 288 -39.87 4.01 -12.40
CA VAL A 288 -39.12 5.27 -12.43
C VAL A 288 -38.27 5.29 -13.70
N TYR A 289 -38.38 6.38 -14.44
CA TYR A 289 -37.62 6.60 -15.67
C TYR A 289 -36.63 7.72 -15.45
N ILE A 290 -35.37 7.49 -15.81
CA ILE A 290 -34.28 8.47 -15.69
C ILE A 290 -33.61 8.73 -17.04
N LEU A 291 -32.99 9.90 -17.16
CA LEU A 291 -32.20 10.24 -18.34
C LEU A 291 -31.06 9.25 -18.52
N ASN A 292 -30.93 8.71 -19.74
CA ASN A 292 -29.81 7.86 -20.07
C ASN A 292 -28.59 8.73 -20.38
N ARG A 293 -27.76 8.98 -19.36
CA ARG A 293 -26.48 9.69 -19.52
C ARG A 293 -25.33 8.78 -19.98
N ASN A 294 -25.55 7.48 -19.94
CA ASN A 294 -24.59 6.48 -20.38
C ASN A 294 -25.08 5.95 -21.73
N ASN A 295 -24.19 5.41 -22.58
CA ASN A 295 -24.60 4.85 -23.87
C ASN A 295 -25.26 3.46 -23.71
N ASP A 296 -26.16 3.31 -22.74
CA ASP A 296 -26.98 2.11 -22.59
C ASP A 296 -27.99 2.06 -23.73
N THR A 297 -28.15 0.88 -24.35
CA THR A 297 -29.00 0.70 -25.54
C THR A 297 -30.26 -0.11 -25.25
N GLN A 298 -30.44 -0.63 -24.03
CA GLN A 298 -31.51 -1.57 -23.72
C GLN A 298 -32.76 -0.87 -23.18
N THR A 299 -33.93 -1.25 -23.72
CA THR A 299 -35.27 -0.86 -23.22
C THR A 299 -35.53 0.65 -23.12
N LEU A 300 -34.90 1.44 -23.99
CA LEU A 300 -35.06 2.90 -24.00
C LEU A 300 -36.47 3.32 -24.42
N ARG A 301 -37.01 4.33 -23.73
CA ARG A 301 -38.33 4.91 -24.05
C ARG A 301 -38.27 6.42 -24.11
N ASN A 302 -39.10 7.01 -24.96
CA ASN A 302 -39.37 8.44 -24.91
C ASN A 302 -40.48 8.67 -23.88
N VAL A 303 -40.25 9.57 -22.93
CA VAL A 303 -41.19 9.83 -21.83
C VAL A 303 -41.41 11.34 -21.74
N VAL A 304 -42.66 11.71 -21.48
CA VAL A 304 -43.04 13.07 -21.08
C VAL A 304 -43.59 12.97 -19.66
N GLY A 305 -42.97 13.67 -18.72
CA GLY A 305 -43.48 13.84 -17.37
C GLY A 305 -44.29 15.13 -17.27
N PHE A 306 -45.45 15.09 -16.64
CA PHE A 306 -46.27 16.27 -16.36
C PHE A 306 -46.30 16.54 -14.87
N MET A 307 -46.17 17.80 -14.48
CA MET A 307 -46.14 18.23 -13.08
C MET A 307 -47.46 17.92 -12.36
N ASP A 308 -48.58 18.23 -13.00
CA ASP A 308 -49.91 18.08 -12.42
C ASP A 308 -50.57 16.74 -12.81
N MET A 309 -49.82 15.73 -13.29
CA MET A 309 -50.46 14.47 -13.71
C MET A 309 -51.19 13.78 -12.56
N GLY A 310 -52.51 13.68 -12.68
CA GLY A 310 -53.35 13.01 -11.69
C GLY A 310 -53.40 13.71 -10.33
N GLU A 311 -53.10 15.00 -10.27
CA GLU A 311 -53.32 15.86 -9.10
C GLU A 311 -54.73 16.47 -9.17
N GLY A 312 -55.60 16.14 -8.21
CA GLY A 312 -56.99 16.63 -8.19
C GLY A 312 -57.24 17.81 -7.26
N THR A 313 -56.50 17.91 -6.16
CA THR A 313 -56.70 18.96 -5.14
C THR A 313 -55.77 20.15 -5.37
N ARG A 314 -54.49 19.88 -5.66
CA ARG A 314 -53.45 20.91 -5.78
C ARG A 314 -52.85 20.91 -7.18
N VAL A 315 -53.43 21.73 -8.05
CA VAL A 315 -53.00 21.91 -9.44
C VAL A 315 -52.26 23.24 -9.55
N TYR A 316 -51.05 23.23 -10.13
CA TYR A 316 -50.22 24.42 -10.26
C TYR A 316 -50.37 25.14 -11.60
N ASN A 317 -50.72 24.41 -12.66
CA ASN A 317 -50.96 24.99 -13.96
C ASN A 317 -52.40 25.52 -14.09
N ALA A 318 -52.55 26.82 -14.37
CA ALA A 318 -53.86 27.45 -14.52
C ALA A 318 -54.69 26.94 -15.72
N ALA A 319 -54.06 26.26 -16.68
CA ALA A 319 -54.75 25.63 -17.82
C ALA A 319 -55.38 24.27 -17.47
N ILE A 320 -55.15 23.76 -16.25
CA ILE A 320 -55.65 22.46 -15.79
C ILE A 320 -56.61 22.70 -14.62
N THR A 321 -57.75 22.02 -14.64
CA THR A 321 -58.76 22.06 -13.59
C THR A 321 -58.80 20.72 -12.83
N GLY A 322 -58.72 20.80 -11.51
CA GLY A 322 -58.98 19.66 -10.63
C GLY A 322 -60.46 19.26 -10.69
N LEU A 323 -60.74 17.99 -10.97
CA LEU A 323 -62.11 17.46 -11.13
C LEU A 323 -62.55 16.66 -9.90
N MET A 324 -61.65 15.90 -9.28
CA MET A 324 -61.98 15.02 -8.16
C MET A 324 -60.93 15.12 -7.04
N PRO A 325 -61.33 15.53 -5.82
CA PRO A 325 -60.45 15.47 -4.66
C PRO A 325 -60.29 14.02 -4.19
N GLY A 326 -59.06 13.60 -3.88
CA GLY A 326 -58.79 12.25 -3.41
C GLY A 326 -57.40 11.72 -3.82
N PRO A 327 -57.18 10.40 -3.74
CA PRO A 327 -55.94 9.78 -4.18
C PRO A 327 -55.58 10.17 -5.62
N ASN A 328 -54.28 10.32 -5.91
CA ASN A 328 -53.82 10.61 -7.27
C ASN A 328 -54.34 9.55 -8.25
N THR A 329 -55.13 9.98 -9.22
CA THR A 329 -55.65 9.13 -10.30
C THR A 329 -55.57 9.89 -11.61
N THR A 330 -55.51 9.19 -12.74
CA THR A 330 -55.36 9.85 -14.04
C THR A 330 -56.59 10.63 -14.48
N GLU A 331 -57.69 10.53 -13.75
CA GLU A 331 -58.97 11.19 -13.91
C GLU A 331 -59.17 12.33 -12.89
N ALA A 332 -58.20 12.55 -12.00
CA ALA A 332 -58.31 13.55 -10.93
C ALA A 332 -58.39 14.99 -11.47
N ASN A 333 -57.92 15.23 -12.69
CA ASN A 333 -58.00 16.51 -13.38
C ASN A 333 -58.26 16.36 -14.89
N ASP A 334 -58.43 17.49 -15.56
CA ASP A 334 -58.75 17.57 -16.99
C ASP A 334 -57.54 17.53 -17.94
N LEU A 335 -56.33 17.18 -17.46
CA LEU A 335 -55.10 17.16 -18.27
C LEU A 335 -55.24 16.29 -19.54
N LYS A 336 -55.96 15.16 -19.44
CA LYS A 336 -56.22 14.27 -20.59
C LYS A 336 -57.04 14.96 -21.68
N GLN A 337 -58.01 15.79 -21.27
CA GLN A 337 -58.89 16.54 -22.15
C GLN A 337 -58.14 17.70 -22.81
N VAL A 338 -57.33 18.43 -22.03
CA VAL A 338 -56.52 19.56 -22.52
C VAL A 338 -55.51 19.10 -23.58
N LEU A 339 -54.81 17.98 -23.34
CA LEU A 339 -53.76 17.50 -24.24
C LEU A 339 -54.25 16.57 -25.36
N THR A 340 -55.50 16.12 -25.29
CA THR A 340 -56.12 15.22 -26.27
C THR A 340 -55.18 14.08 -26.68
N PHE A 341 -54.96 13.08 -25.80
CA PHE A 341 -53.95 12.00 -25.95
C PHE A 341 -54.13 11.04 -27.16
N ASP A 342 -54.08 11.60 -28.36
CA ASP A 342 -54.18 10.99 -29.67
C ASP A 342 -52.84 10.43 -30.19
N ARG A 343 -52.79 10.03 -31.45
CA ARG A 343 -51.53 9.53 -32.06
C ARG A 343 -50.49 10.64 -32.26
N ALA A 344 -50.91 11.89 -32.48
CA ALA A 344 -50.01 13.00 -32.73
C ALA A 344 -49.27 13.43 -31.44
N SER A 345 -49.98 13.48 -30.31
CA SER A 345 -49.42 13.76 -28.99
C SER A 345 -48.51 12.65 -28.44
N ARG A 346 -48.60 11.43 -28.99
CA ARG A 346 -47.67 10.34 -28.66
C ARG A 346 -46.41 10.31 -29.54
N ASN A 347 -46.35 11.15 -30.57
CA ASN A 347 -45.17 11.25 -31.42
C ASN A 347 -44.14 12.19 -30.76
N PRO A 348 -42.92 11.72 -30.45
CA PRO A 348 -41.87 12.56 -29.84
C PRO A 348 -41.49 13.77 -30.70
N ASP A 349 -41.69 13.73 -32.02
CA ASP A 349 -41.33 14.83 -32.92
C ASP A 349 -42.38 15.95 -32.92
N ASN A 350 -43.65 15.63 -32.64
CA ASN A 350 -44.75 16.59 -32.66
C ASN A 350 -45.19 17.06 -31.28
N ILE A 351 -44.95 16.26 -30.23
CA ILE A 351 -45.44 16.54 -28.88
C ILE A 351 -44.92 17.86 -28.32
N ALA A 352 -43.69 18.27 -28.61
CA ALA A 352 -43.15 19.55 -28.13
C ALA A 352 -43.98 20.75 -28.61
N SER A 353 -44.42 20.73 -29.88
CA SER A 353 -45.28 21.79 -30.43
C SER A 353 -46.65 21.78 -29.75
N ILE A 354 -47.27 20.61 -29.59
CA ILE A 354 -48.58 20.46 -28.94
C ILE A 354 -48.54 20.93 -27.48
N LEU A 355 -47.47 20.60 -26.75
CA LEU A 355 -47.29 21.05 -25.36
C LEU A 355 -47.06 22.54 -25.29
N SER A 356 -46.26 23.12 -26.17
CA SER A 356 -46.03 24.57 -26.19
C SER A 356 -47.30 25.39 -26.48
N THR A 357 -48.24 24.82 -27.25
CA THR A 357 -49.51 25.48 -27.57
C THR A 357 -50.52 25.37 -26.43
N ASN A 358 -50.65 24.19 -25.81
CA ASN A 358 -51.68 23.92 -24.80
C ASN A 358 -51.20 24.17 -23.35
N LEU A 359 -49.90 24.05 -23.09
CA LEU A 359 -49.24 24.21 -21.80
C LEU A 359 -47.94 25.04 -21.98
N PRO A 360 -48.05 26.37 -22.20
CA PRO A 360 -46.96 27.21 -22.71
C PRO A 360 -45.78 27.40 -21.75
N LEU A 361 -45.95 27.11 -20.45
CA LEU A 361 -44.87 27.18 -19.48
C LEU A 361 -44.13 25.83 -19.41
N GLU A 362 -42.87 25.80 -19.85
CA GLU A 362 -41.98 24.63 -19.77
C GLU A 362 -41.77 24.11 -18.34
N ALA A 363 -42.11 24.90 -17.33
CA ALA A 363 -42.06 24.45 -15.93
C ALA A 363 -43.05 23.30 -15.63
N HIS A 364 -44.13 23.14 -16.39
CA HIS A 364 -45.19 22.18 -16.08
C HIS A 364 -45.04 20.81 -16.74
N TRP A 365 -44.07 20.64 -17.65
CA TRP A 365 -43.83 19.37 -18.32
C TRP A 365 -42.35 19.22 -18.68
N LYS A 366 -41.88 17.98 -18.78
CA LYS A 366 -40.52 17.70 -19.22
C LYS A 366 -40.49 16.52 -20.17
N MET A 367 -39.95 16.75 -21.36
CA MET A 367 -39.72 15.72 -22.35
C MET A 367 -38.31 15.17 -22.23
N ALA A 368 -38.18 13.84 -22.29
CA ALA A 368 -36.92 13.16 -22.34
C ALA A 368 -36.94 12.09 -23.44
N ARG A 369 -35.99 12.21 -24.38
CA ARG A 369 -35.71 11.16 -25.35
C ARG A 369 -34.75 10.15 -24.72
N THR A 370 -34.89 8.88 -25.09
CA THR A 370 -33.99 7.80 -24.64
C THR A 370 -33.85 7.71 -23.11
N THR A 371 -34.96 7.65 -22.37
CA THR A 371 -34.94 7.36 -20.93
C THR A 371 -34.76 5.88 -20.68
N LYS A 372 -34.11 5.54 -19.57
CA LYS A 372 -34.00 4.17 -19.07
C LYS A 372 -34.88 4.00 -17.85
N LYS A 373 -35.50 2.83 -17.74
CA LYS A 373 -36.23 2.41 -16.54
C LYS A 373 -35.22 2.01 -15.46
N LEU A 374 -35.37 2.52 -14.24
CA LEU A 374 -34.60 2.03 -13.10
C LEU A 374 -35.04 0.59 -12.77
N PRO A 375 -34.08 -0.30 -12.48
CA PRO A 375 -34.35 -1.71 -12.23
C PRO A 375 -35.27 -1.95 -11.02
#